data_AF-A0A956RDV0-F1
#
_entry.id   AF-A0A956RDV0-F1
#
_cell.length_a   1.000
_cell.length_b   1.000
_cell.length_c   1.000
_cell.angle_alpha   90.00
_cell.angle_beta   90.00
_cell.angle_gamma   90.00
#
_symmetry.space_group_name_H-M   'P 1'
#
loop_
_entity.id
_entity.type
_entity.pdbx_description
1 polymer ?
#
loop_
_entity_poly.entity_id
_entity_poly.type
_entity_poly.pdbx_seq_one_letter_code
_entity_poly.pdbx_strand_id
1 'polypeptide(L)'
;TSGKTSGKKSSSWRSLARWFVMGSCSAFLASAAVTYAFAELYLRASEAAASDDGVAVLAEEDGEDESSIDAALAEPLAGEDDAVASLAPRDGAASFGEVLDGTDSLPLQVLATLDASGSEDPEASTASILDREHNTVDGYRVGDELRPGLTLEAIGRQRVILRLEDGSLRSLQLAGAAPLVLAEGPTPGIRARIYSGPLEALLAPVSAGGVGVGGPNGGRLVNAVQLPENPQLYTRKHPANAWGSTHTITALQRSVARFRKQSGYQGAVVIGDISKRHGGRFYPHKSHQSGRDVDIALPGSPGARDWDATWGLVRALIDSDRVERIFLDYGRQSELYEAARRVGESTESLARELQFPEGRYAPAIVQHQSGHEEHIHVRFKCGPDERGCTGVHG
;
A
#
# COMPACT_ATOMS: atom_id res chain seq x y z
N THR A 1 25.71 -65.44 -9.35
CA THR A 1 25.78 -66.54 -8.35
C THR A 1 27.02 -66.35 -7.49
N SER A 2 26.81 -65.84 -6.28
CA SER A 2 27.68 -65.77 -5.08
C SER A 2 27.28 -64.47 -4.36
N GLY A 3 27.15 -64.34 -3.05
CA GLY A 3 27.26 -65.24 -1.91
C GLY A 3 26.98 -64.34 -0.69
N LYS A 4 26.11 -64.80 0.21
CA LYS A 4 25.67 -64.11 1.43
C LYS A 4 26.83 -63.88 2.42
N THR A 5 26.71 -62.87 3.29
CA THR A 5 26.99 -62.92 4.75
C THR A 5 26.44 -61.63 5.41
N SER A 6 25.42 -61.71 6.28
CA SER A 6 25.46 -61.57 7.76
C SER A 6 26.05 -60.23 8.25
N GLY A 7 25.52 -59.45 9.20
CA GLY A 7 24.53 -59.67 10.26
C GLY A 7 24.99 -58.88 11.51
N LYS A 8 24.14 -57.98 12.01
CA LYS A 8 24.01 -57.40 13.39
C LYS A 8 25.25 -57.02 14.24
N LYS A 9 25.21 -55.79 14.79
CA LYS A 9 25.41 -55.37 16.22
C LYS A 9 25.44 -53.83 16.27
N SER A 10 24.46 -53.12 16.86
CA SER A 10 24.21 -52.82 18.28
C SER A 10 25.27 -51.96 18.98
N SER A 11 24.74 -50.99 19.74
CA SER A 11 25.28 -50.26 20.91
C SER A 11 26.20 -49.04 20.72
N SER A 12 25.58 -47.87 20.92
CA SER A 12 25.86 -46.94 22.02
C SER A 12 27.31 -46.48 22.21
N TRP A 13 27.57 -45.25 21.78
CA TRP A 13 28.54 -44.37 22.43
C TRP A 13 27.83 -43.14 22.97
N ARG A 14 27.47 -43.22 24.27
CA ARG A 14 27.34 -42.04 25.13
C ARG A 14 28.74 -41.53 25.41
N SER A 15 29.06 -40.33 24.96
CA SER A 15 29.96 -39.36 25.61
C SER A 15 30.15 -38.18 24.67
N LEU A 16 29.41 -37.10 24.92
CA LEU A 16 29.79 -35.69 24.71
C LEU A 16 28.57 -34.82 25.07
N ALA A 17 28.25 -34.81 26.37
CA ALA A 17 27.41 -33.78 26.97
C ALA A 17 28.29 -33.03 27.97
N ARG A 18 28.83 -31.89 27.53
CA ARG A 18 29.19 -30.75 28.38
C ARG A 18 29.52 -29.59 27.45
N TRP A 19 28.98 -28.42 27.79
CA TRP A 19 29.06 -27.12 27.09
C TRP A 19 27.94 -26.83 26.08
N PHE A 20 26.82 -26.30 26.60
CA PHE A 20 25.97 -25.21 26.06
C PHE A 20 24.54 -25.33 26.59
N VAL A 21 24.34 -25.03 27.87
CA VAL A 21 23.04 -24.57 28.40
C VAL A 21 23.32 -23.53 29.47
N MET A 22 23.34 -22.25 29.07
CA MET A 22 23.00 -21.06 29.85
C MET A 22 23.19 -19.86 28.92
N GLY A 23 22.10 -19.40 28.30
CA GLY A 23 22.19 -18.26 27.36
C GLY A 23 20.94 -17.93 26.55
N SER A 24 19.80 -18.61 26.73
CA SER A 24 18.61 -18.34 25.90
C SER A 24 17.26 -18.43 26.62
N CYS A 25 17.22 -18.25 27.95
CA CYS A 25 15.95 -18.29 28.70
C CYS A 25 15.39 -16.90 29.09
N SER A 26 16.18 -15.83 29.04
CA SER A 26 15.70 -14.50 29.49
C SER A 26 14.91 -13.72 28.43
N ALA A 27 15.11 -13.98 27.13
CA ALA A 27 14.42 -13.24 26.06
C ALA A 27 13.00 -13.78 25.76
N PHE A 28 12.74 -15.06 26.04
CA PHE A 28 11.42 -15.66 25.80
C PHE A 28 10.40 -15.31 26.89
N LEU A 29 10.86 -15.06 28.13
CA LEU A 29 9.98 -14.69 29.25
C LEU A 29 9.49 -13.24 29.16
N ALA A 30 10.28 -12.33 28.59
CA ALA A 30 9.87 -10.93 28.38
C ALA A 30 8.74 -10.80 27.32
N SER A 31 8.77 -11.62 26.27
CA SER A 31 7.74 -11.60 25.21
C SER A 31 6.38 -12.15 25.69
N ALA A 32 6.39 -13.15 26.59
CA ALA A 32 5.16 -13.70 27.17
C ALA A 32 4.50 -12.73 28.16
N ALA A 33 5.28 -12.00 28.97
CA ALA A 33 4.75 -11.05 29.96
C ALA A 33 4.05 -9.84 29.30
N VAL A 34 4.60 -9.33 28.19
CA VAL A 34 3.99 -8.24 27.41
C VAL A 34 2.69 -8.69 26.74
N THR A 35 2.64 -9.93 26.25
CA THR A 35 1.42 -10.48 25.63
C THR A 35 0.31 -10.69 26.67
N TYR A 36 0.65 -11.07 27.91
CA TYR A 36 -0.33 -11.28 28.98
C TYR A 36 -0.89 -9.97 29.56
N ALA A 37 -0.06 -8.92 29.67
CA ALA A 37 -0.50 -7.60 30.11
C ALA A 37 -1.49 -6.95 29.12
N PHE A 38 -1.33 -7.19 27.81
CA PHE A 38 -2.26 -6.72 26.78
C PHE A 38 -3.63 -7.43 26.83
N ALA A 39 -3.66 -8.72 27.18
CA ALA A 39 -4.90 -9.47 27.30
C ALA A 39 -5.76 -9.01 28.50
N GLU A 40 -5.13 -8.69 29.64
CA GLU A 40 -5.85 -8.15 30.81
C GLU A 40 -6.44 -6.75 30.56
N LEU A 41 -5.71 -5.88 29.83
CA LEU A 41 -6.19 -4.53 29.52
C LEU A 41 -7.40 -4.57 28.57
N TYR A 42 -7.39 -5.50 27.61
CA TYR A 42 -8.48 -5.68 26.64
C TYR A 42 -9.76 -6.21 27.30
N LEU A 43 -9.64 -7.14 28.26
CA LEU A 43 -10.79 -7.69 28.97
C LEU A 43 -11.45 -6.64 29.89
N ARG A 44 -10.65 -5.85 30.62
CA ARG A 44 -11.19 -4.77 31.48
C ARG A 44 -11.88 -3.66 30.69
N ALA A 45 -11.38 -3.33 29.49
CA ALA A 45 -12.02 -2.36 28.61
C ALA A 45 -13.37 -2.87 28.06
N SER A 46 -13.48 -4.18 27.78
CA SER A 46 -14.72 -4.79 27.29
C SER A 46 -15.81 -4.92 28.37
N GLU A 47 -15.43 -5.12 29.63
CA GLU A 47 -16.38 -5.18 30.75
C GLU A 47 -16.91 -3.80 31.14
N ALA A 48 -16.10 -2.74 31.00
CA ALA A 48 -16.54 -1.36 31.22
C ALA A 48 -17.60 -0.91 30.20
N ALA A 49 -17.45 -1.31 28.93
CA ALA A 49 -18.37 -0.96 27.84
C ALA A 49 -19.73 -1.68 27.90
N ALA A 50 -19.88 -2.71 28.73
CA ALA A 50 -21.10 -3.50 28.85
C ALA A 50 -22.01 -3.08 30.01
N SER A 51 -21.68 -2.00 30.74
CA SER A 51 -22.28 -1.69 32.05
C SER A 51 -23.09 -0.39 32.16
N ASP A 52 -23.36 0.33 31.07
CA ASP A 52 -24.20 1.54 31.17
C ASP A 52 -25.63 1.30 30.62
N ASP A 53 -26.55 1.18 31.58
CA ASP A 53 -27.99 1.06 31.46
C ASP A 53 -28.67 2.44 31.32
N GLY A 54 -29.68 2.53 30.45
CA GLY A 54 -30.77 3.53 30.49
C GLY A 54 -30.49 4.84 29.75
N VAL A 55 -31.41 5.46 29.01
CA VAL A 55 -32.87 5.55 29.18
C VAL A 55 -33.54 5.90 27.83
N ALA A 56 -34.73 5.36 27.61
CA ALA A 56 -35.64 5.60 26.49
C ALA A 56 -36.47 6.90 26.62
N VAL A 57 -37.17 7.29 25.54
CA VAL A 57 -38.62 7.65 25.44
C VAL A 57 -38.90 8.83 24.49
N LEU A 58 -39.55 8.50 23.36
CA LEU A 58 -40.74 9.08 22.65
C LEU A 58 -40.70 10.57 22.19
N ALA A 59 -41.35 11.03 21.11
CA ALA A 59 -42.58 10.58 20.45
C ALA A 59 -42.71 11.09 18.99
N GLU A 60 -43.70 10.52 18.30
CA GLU A 60 -44.20 10.71 16.92
C GLU A 60 -44.88 12.08 16.68
N GLU A 61 -44.95 12.52 15.41
CA GLU A 61 -46.18 12.60 14.58
C GLU A 61 -45.94 13.39 13.26
N ASP A 62 -46.50 12.85 12.16
CA ASP A 62 -47.16 13.45 10.97
C ASP A 62 -46.51 14.65 10.24
N GLY A 63 -46.49 14.79 8.91
CA GLY A 63 -47.21 14.20 7.79
C GLY A 63 -47.08 15.19 6.60
N GLU A 64 -47.42 14.72 5.40
CA GLU A 64 -47.80 15.49 4.20
C GLU A 64 -46.75 15.96 3.17
N ASP A 65 -47.31 16.00 1.96
CA ASP A 65 -46.79 15.99 0.61
C ASP A 65 -46.65 17.42 0.04
N GLU A 66 -46.12 17.54 -1.17
CA GLU A 66 -46.34 18.58 -2.19
C GLU A 66 -45.07 19.12 -2.90
N SER A 67 -44.85 18.52 -4.07
CA SER A 67 -44.82 19.17 -5.38
C SER A 67 -44.20 20.56 -5.56
N SER A 68 -43.16 20.57 -6.41
CA SER A 68 -42.96 21.47 -7.55
C SER A 68 -43.07 22.98 -7.33
N ILE A 69 -41.92 23.66 -7.40
CA ILE A 69 -41.87 25.02 -7.93
C ILE A 69 -40.78 25.06 -9.02
N ASP A 70 -41.27 25.19 -10.26
CA ASP A 70 -40.49 25.46 -11.46
C ASP A 70 -40.11 26.95 -11.56
N ALA A 71 -38.93 27.16 -12.14
CA ALA A 71 -38.56 28.17 -13.14
C ALA A 71 -38.90 29.66 -12.94
N ALA A 72 -37.86 30.50 -12.98
CA ALA A 72 -37.68 31.58 -13.97
C ALA A 72 -36.35 32.33 -13.72
N LEU A 73 -35.36 32.22 -14.62
CA LEU A 73 -35.03 33.20 -15.67
C LEU A 73 -34.47 34.55 -15.15
N ALA A 74 -33.17 34.79 -15.38
CA ALA A 74 -32.66 35.87 -16.26
C ALA A 74 -31.15 36.15 -15.97
N GLU A 75 -30.33 35.95 -17.00
CA GLU A 75 -28.96 36.50 -17.11
C GLU A 75 -28.99 38.00 -17.55
N PRO A 76 -27.87 38.62 -17.96
CA PRO A 76 -26.69 39.03 -17.18
C PRO A 76 -26.48 40.56 -17.30
N LEU A 77 -25.62 41.16 -16.47
CA LEU A 77 -25.13 42.52 -16.70
C LEU A 77 -23.59 42.55 -16.66
N ALA A 78 -23.04 43.13 -17.72
CA ALA A 78 -21.63 43.43 -17.93
C ALA A 78 -21.38 44.95 -17.82
N GLY A 79 -20.13 45.31 -17.50
CA GLY A 79 -19.59 46.68 -17.50
C GLY A 79 -19.47 47.27 -16.09
N GLU A 80 -18.41 47.96 -15.66
CA GLU A 80 -17.23 48.54 -16.30
C GLU A 80 -16.16 48.79 -15.20
N ASP A 81 -14.94 49.06 -15.65
CA ASP A 81 -13.73 49.38 -14.88
C ASP A 81 -13.89 50.55 -13.89
N ASP A 82 -13.19 50.48 -12.74
CA ASP A 82 -12.33 51.59 -12.30
C ASP A 82 -11.39 51.22 -11.15
N ALA A 83 -10.21 51.85 -11.20
CA ALA A 83 -9.00 51.55 -10.46
C ALA A 83 -9.07 51.73 -8.93
N VAL A 84 -8.39 50.84 -8.18
CA VAL A 84 -7.88 51.17 -6.84
C VAL A 84 -6.44 50.68 -6.66
N ALA A 85 -5.57 51.69 -6.59
CA ALA A 85 -4.25 51.80 -6.00
C ALA A 85 -3.68 50.64 -5.14
N SER A 86 -2.45 50.26 -5.49
CA SER A 86 -1.27 50.28 -4.61
C SER A 86 -1.50 49.99 -3.12
N LEU A 87 -1.33 48.72 -2.74
CA LEU A 87 -0.88 48.33 -1.39
C LEU A 87 0.23 47.28 -1.52
N ALA A 88 1.45 47.72 -1.26
CA ALA A 88 2.60 46.85 -1.04
C ALA A 88 2.33 45.92 0.16
N PRO A 89 2.64 44.61 0.08
CA PRO A 89 2.64 43.75 1.24
C PRO A 89 3.77 44.17 2.19
N ARG A 90 3.39 44.36 3.45
CA ARG A 90 4.27 44.66 4.57
C ARG A 90 5.25 43.52 4.81
N ASP A 91 6.50 43.90 5.04
CA ASP A 91 7.53 43.04 5.63
C ASP A 91 7.02 42.42 6.94
N GLY A 92 7.25 41.11 7.12
CA GLY A 92 7.00 40.43 8.39
C GLY A 92 6.35 39.06 8.30
N ALA A 93 6.75 38.21 7.36
CA ALA A 93 6.54 36.76 7.50
C ALA A 93 7.90 36.14 7.83
N ALA A 94 8.06 35.71 9.08
CA ALA A 94 9.21 34.93 9.51
C ALA A 94 9.33 33.69 8.62
N SER A 95 10.50 33.52 8.01
CA SER A 95 10.88 32.33 7.26
C SER A 95 10.74 31.10 8.15
N PHE A 96 9.89 30.14 7.75
CA PHE A 96 9.93 28.80 8.33
C PHE A 96 11.29 28.19 7.99
N GLY A 97 12.07 27.94 9.04
CA GLY A 97 13.39 27.33 8.94
C GLY A 97 13.31 25.97 8.26
N GLU A 98 14.26 25.76 7.36
CA GLU A 98 14.56 24.53 6.64
C GLU A 98 14.51 23.30 7.58
N VAL A 99 13.59 22.37 7.30
CA VAL A 99 13.54 21.07 7.99
C VAL A 99 14.67 20.22 7.42
N LEU A 100 15.80 20.17 8.14
CA LEU A 100 16.92 19.31 7.80
C LEU A 100 16.56 17.86 8.10
N ASP A 101 16.45 17.06 7.04
CA ASP A 101 16.27 15.61 7.13
C ASP A 101 17.60 14.98 7.57
N GLY A 102 17.62 14.36 8.75
CA GLY A 102 18.84 13.80 9.32
C GLY A 102 18.53 12.89 10.50
N THR A 103 18.68 11.58 10.30
CA THR A 103 18.58 10.56 11.35
C THR A 103 19.82 10.46 12.24
N ASP A 104 20.80 11.36 12.11
CA ASP A 104 22.19 11.08 12.50
C ASP A 104 22.71 11.90 13.68
N SER A 105 21.91 12.73 14.34
CA SER A 105 22.41 13.60 15.44
C SER A 105 21.78 13.39 16.81
N LEU A 106 20.63 12.71 16.91
CA LEU A 106 20.02 12.39 18.20
C LEU A 106 20.16 10.89 18.49
N PRO A 107 20.69 10.48 19.64
CA PRO A 107 20.81 9.07 20.03
C PRO A 107 19.44 8.49 20.44
N LEU A 108 18.38 8.80 19.71
CA LEU A 108 17.00 8.39 19.98
C LEU A 108 16.50 7.43 18.90
N GLN A 109 15.73 6.42 19.29
CA GLN A 109 15.13 5.47 18.37
C GLN A 109 13.67 5.23 18.76
N VAL A 110 12.75 5.44 17.82
CA VAL A 110 11.33 5.13 18.02
C VAL A 110 11.13 3.62 17.88
N LEU A 111 10.56 3.00 18.90
CA LEU A 111 10.33 1.55 18.97
C LEU A 111 8.88 1.15 18.65
N ALA A 112 7.93 2.01 19.02
CA ALA A 112 6.50 1.81 18.74
C ALA A 112 5.77 3.16 18.74
N THR A 113 4.70 3.25 17.95
CA THR A 113 3.77 4.37 17.95
C THR A 113 2.34 3.85 17.89
N LEU A 114 1.47 4.37 18.75
CA LEU A 114 0.03 4.20 18.68
C LEU A 114 -0.57 5.58 18.35
N ASP A 115 -1.11 5.70 17.13
CA ASP A 115 -1.80 6.90 16.68
C ASP A 115 -3.30 6.76 16.98
N ALA A 116 -3.78 7.55 17.94
CA ALA A 116 -5.17 7.56 18.37
C ALA A 116 -5.99 8.70 17.72
N SER A 117 -5.42 9.44 16.76
CA SER A 117 -6.04 10.62 16.13
C SER A 117 -7.39 10.35 15.43
N GLY A 118 -7.74 9.08 15.21
CA GLY A 118 -9.05 8.64 14.69
C GLY A 118 -9.94 7.90 15.69
N SER A 119 -9.59 7.94 16.98
CA SER A 119 -10.37 7.32 18.06
C SER A 119 -11.17 8.36 18.84
N GLU A 120 -12.04 7.90 19.76
CA GLU A 120 -12.84 8.77 20.63
C GLU A 120 -11.97 9.61 21.59
N ASP A 121 -10.71 9.20 21.81
CA ASP A 121 -9.72 9.93 22.59
C ASP A 121 -8.43 10.16 21.78
N PRO A 122 -8.33 11.28 21.03
CA PRO A 122 -7.14 11.60 20.26
C PRO A 122 -5.88 11.86 21.11
N GLU A 123 -6.04 12.17 22.41
CA GLU A 123 -4.93 12.34 23.36
C GLU A 123 -4.34 11.00 23.81
N ALA A 124 -4.98 9.88 23.49
CA ALA A 124 -4.47 8.53 23.75
C ALA A 124 -3.29 8.13 22.83
N SER A 125 -2.81 9.04 21.98
CA SER A 125 -1.65 8.80 21.13
C SER A 125 -0.39 8.63 21.99
N THR A 126 0.34 7.54 21.79
CA THR A 126 1.53 7.21 22.60
C THR A 126 2.70 6.75 21.73
N ALA A 127 3.92 7.03 22.17
CA ALA A 127 5.14 6.58 21.52
C ALA A 127 6.08 5.95 22.55
N SER A 128 6.71 4.83 22.19
CA SER A 128 7.80 4.25 22.97
C SER A 128 9.13 4.59 22.30
N ILE A 129 10.01 5.27 23.05
CA ILE A 129 11.28 5.78 22.51
C ILE A 129 12.43 5.24 23.36
N LEU A 130 13.43 4.68 22.68
CA LEU A 130 14.72 4.31 23.26
C LEU A 130 15.66 5.51 23.20
N ASP A 131 16.11 5.97 24.36
CA ASP A 131 17.24 6.87 24.50
C ASP A 131 18.53 6.05 24.64
N ARG A 132 19.38 6.06 23.62
CA ARG A 132 20.62 5.27 23.59
C ARG A 132 21.76 5.90 24.40
N GLU A 133 21.69 7.19 24.68
CA GLU A 133 22.69 7.88 25.51
C GLU A 133 22.49 7.55 26.98
N HIS A 134 21.24 7.52 27.43
CA HIS A 134 20.86 7.19 28.81
C HIS A 134 20.49 5.71 29.00
N ASN A 135 20.37 4.96 27.89
CA ASN A 135 19.97 3.56 27.85
C ASN A 135 18.62 3.30 28.55
N THR A 136 17.63 4.17 28.31
CA THR A 136 16.27 4.07 28.86
C THR A 136 15.24 3.86 27.75
N VAL A 137 14.12 3.23 28.10
CA VAL A 137 12.97 3.06 27.21
C VAL A 137 11.73 3.51 27.97
N ASP A 138 11.09 4.56 27.47
CA ASP A 138 9.95 5.19 28.13
C ASP A 138 8.82 5.43 27.13
N GLY A 139 7.61 5.61 27.68
CA GLY A 139 6.40 5.94 26.93
C GLY A 139 6.06 7.41 27.05
N TYR A 140 5.76 8.05 25.92
CA TYR A 140 5.53 9.49 25.82
C TYR A 140 4.22 9.80 25.11
N ARG A 141 3.61 10.93 25.48
CA ARG A 141 2.44 11.56 24.86
C ARG A 141 2.83 12.89 24.22
N VAL A 142 1.96 13.39 23.36
CA VAL A 142 2.09 14.74 22.79
C VAL A 142 2.15 15.77 23.92
N GLY A 143 3.16 16.63 23.88
CA GLY A 143 3.47 17.64 24.90
C GLY A 143 4.51 17.18 25.93
N ASP A 144 4.82 15.89 26.04
CA ASP A 144 5.81 15.42 27.01
C ASP A 144 7.22 15.88 26.64
N GLU A 145 8.01 16.23 27.65
CA GLU A 145 9.41 16.60 27.50
C GLU A 145 10.28 15.34 27.63
N LEU A 146 10.97 14.97 26.55
CA LEU A 146 11.90 13.82 26.52
C LEU A 146 13.19 14.14 27.27
N ARG A 147 13.65 15.39 27.13
CA ARG A 147 14.86 15.96 27.75
C ARG A 147 14.68 17.48 27.86
N PRO A 148 15.43 18.18 28.74
CA PRO A 148 15.43 19.64 28.77
C PRO A 148 15.59 20.24 27.37
N GLY A 149 14.58 20.97 26.90
CA GLY A 149 14.57 21.58 25.58
C GLY A 149 14.26 20.63 24.41
N LEU A 150 13.74 19.43 24.66
CA LEU A 150 13.32 18.48 23.64
C LEU A 150 11.93 17.91 23.96
N THR A 151 10.91 18.42 23.27
CA THR A 151 9.49 18.10 23.52
C THR A 151 8.88 17.29 22.39
N LEU A 152 7.92 16.41 22.72
CA LEU A 152 7.18 15.61 21.75
C LEU A 152 6.02 16.41 21.18
N GLU A 153 6.17 16.95 19.98
CA GLU A 153 5.17 17.83 19.37
C GLU A 153 4.03 17.04 18.72
N ALA A 154 4.31 15.87 18.15
CA ALA A 154 3.29 15.03 17.53
C ALA A 154 3.69 13.55 17.46
N ILE A 155 2.68 12.68 17.48
CA ILE A 155 2.83 11.24 17.31
C ILE A 155 1.98 10.83 16.10
N GLY A 156 2.59 10.18 15.11
CA GLY A 156 1.92 9.59 13.96
C GLY A 156 2.15 8.09 13.89
N ARG A 157 1.47 7.40 12.95
CA ARG A 157 1.47 5.92 12.84
C ARG A 157 2.84 5.26 12.71
N GLN A 158 3.83 5.96 12.16
CA GLN A 158 5.17 5.43 11.88
C GLN A 158 6.28 6.44 12.19
N ARG A 159 5.96 7.58 12.81
CA ARG A 159 6.93 8.64 13.11
C ARG A 159 6.50 9.47 14.29
N VAL A 160 7.45 10.16 14.91
CA VAL A 160 7.19 11.21 15.89
C VAL A 160 7.85 12.52 15.46
N ILE A 161 7.28 13.65 15.88
CA ILE A 161 7.85 14.98 15.67
C ILE A 161 8.31 15.52 17.02
N LEU A 162 9.56 15.97 17.05
CA LEU A 162 10.22 16.57 18.21
C LEU A 162 10.45 18.06 17.96
N ARG A 163 10.32 18.86 19.00
CA ARG A 163 10.71 20.28 19.01
C ARG A 163 11.96 20.45 19.88
N LEU A 164 13.00 21.02 19.30
CA LEU A 164 14.28 21.31 19.96
C LEU A 164 14.23 22.69 20.64
N GLU A 165 15.23 22.97 21.47
CA GLU A 165 15.34 24.19 22.28
C GLU A 165 15.43 25.46 21.42
N ASP A 166 16.04 25.34 20.24
CA ASP A 166 16.11 26.42 19.24
C ASP A 166 14.78 26.63 18.49
N GLY A 167 13.73 25.88 18.85
CA GLY A 167 12.41 25.92 18.24
C GLY A 167 12.29 25.10 16.96
N SER A 168 13.38 24.49 16.48
CA SER A 168 13.36 23.68 15.26
C SER A 168 12.63 22.35 15.47
N LEU A 169 11.98 21.86 14.41
CA LEU A 169 11.31 20.56 14.42
C LEU A 169 12.20 19.47 13.81
N ARG A 170 12.13 18.26 14.35
CA ARG A 170 12.80 17.06 13.85
C ARG A 170 11.84 15.88 13.81
N SER A 171 11.90 15.08 12.75
CA SER A 171 11.10 13.87 12.60
C SER A 171 11.95 12.63 12.88
N LEU A 172 11.48 11.72 13.72
CA LEU A 172 12.09 10.40 13.92
C LEU A 172 11.15 9.31 13.42
N GLN A 173 11.66 8.42 12.56
CA GLN A 173 10.90 7.29 12.05
C GLN A 173 10.90 6.12 13.02
N LEU A 174 9.81 5.36 13.03
CA LEU A 174 9.71 4.07 13.68
C LEU A 174 10.78 3.13 13.12
N ALA A 175 11.55 2.48 13.99
CA ALA A 175 12.62 1.58 13.58
C ALA A 175 12.10 0.49 12.62
N GLY A 176 12.65 0.46 11.40
CA GLY A 176 12.23 -0.48 10.36
C GLY A 176 11.07 -0.02 9.47
N ALA A 177 10.51 1.17 9.69
CA ALA A 177 9.61 1.81 8.73
C ALA A 177 10.43 2.52 7.64
N ALA A 178 10.20 2.15 6.38
CA ALA A 178 10.70 2.94 5.26
C ALA A 178 10.04 4.34 5.31
N PRO A 179 10.77 5.43 5.02
CA PRO A 179 10.21 6.76 5.10
C PRO A 179 9.08 6.92 4.07
N LEU A 180 7.85 7.04 4.53
CA LEU A 180 6.77 7.64 3.74
C LEU A 180 7.08 9.13 3.61
N VAL A 181 7.59 9.53 2.44
CA VAL A 181 7.74 10.94 2.06
C VAL A 181 6.35 11.55 1.94
N LEU A 182 5.87 12.18 3.01
CA LEU A 182 4.76 13.12 2.96
C LEU A 182 5.34 14.48 2.64
N ALA A 183 5.33 14.85 1.36
CA ALA A 183 5.42 16.26 0.99
C ALA A 183 4.27 17.00 1.67
N GLU A 184 4.56 18.04 2.44
CA GLU A 184 3.55 18.99 2.90
C GLU A 184 3.00 19.74 1.68
N GLY A 185 2.03 19.10 1.03
CA GLY A 185 1.29 19.63 -0.10
C GLY A 185 0.01 20.35 0.33
N PRO A 186 -0.60 21.12 -0.59
CA PRO A 186 -1.78 21.93 -0.32
C PRO A 186 -2.95 21.07 0.18
N THR A 187 -3.83 21.68 0.97
CA THR A 187 -5.05 21.09 1.55
C THR A 187 -5.65 19.99 0.66
N PRO A 188 -5.84 18.75 1.17
CA PRO A 188 -6.26 17.63 0.34
C PRO A 188 -7.56 17.96 -0.41
N GLY A 189 -7.46 18.08 -1.74
CA GLY A 189 -8.63 18.26 -2.61
C GLY A 189 -9.60 17.08 -2.48
N ILE A 190 -10.82 17.24 -2.99
CA ILE A 190 -11.90 16.22 -2.91
C ILE A 190 -11.39 14.82 -3.28
N ARG A 191 -10.52 14.71 -4.30
CA ARG A 191 -9.94 13.44 -4.75
C ARG A 191 -8.95 12.81 -3.77
N ALA A 192 -8.17 13.59 -3.03
CA ALA A 192 -7.29 13.05 -1.99
C ALA A 192 -8.10 12.55 -0.78
N ARG A 193 -9.24 13.19 -0.47
CA ARG A 193 -10.20 12.67 0.52
C ARG A 193 -10.89 11.38 0.07
N ILE A 194 -11.13 11.18 -1.23
CA ILE A 194 -11.66 9.90 -1.74
C ILE A 194 -10.76 8.73 -1.31
N TYR A 195 -9.43 8.91 -1.32
CA TYR A 195 -8.50 7.82 -1.00
C TYR A 195 -8.15 7.67 0.50
N SER A 196 -8.69 8.51 1.40
CA SER A 196 -8.39 8.39 2.84
C SER A 196 -9.22 7.30 3.55
N GLY A 197 -10.41 6.96 3.02
CA GLY A 197 -11.31 5.92 3.56
C GLY A 197 -10.81 4.48 3.43
N PRO A 198 -11.55 3.47 3.92
CA PRO A 198 -11.18 2.06 3.78
C PRO A 198 -11.06 1.68 2.29
N LEU A 199 -10.14 0.77 1.96
CA LEU A 199 -9.85 0.38 0.58
C LEU A 199 -11.11 -0.16 -0.11
N GLU A 200 -11.93 -0.89 0.64
CA GLU A 200 -13.16 -1.53 0.23
C GLU A 200 -14.19 -0.54 -0.31
N ALA A 201 -14.22 0.69 0.21
CA ALA A 201 -15.13 1.73 -0.27
C ALA A 201 -14.80 2.20 -1.70
N LEU A 202 -13.58 1.96 -2.18
CA LEU A 202 -13.15 2.31 -3.54
C LEU A 202 -13.45 1.20 -4.56
N LEU A 203 -13.80 -0.01 -4.12
CA LEU A 203 -13.93 -1.16 -5.01
C LEU A 203 -15.35 -1.27 -5.56
N ALA A 204 -15.47 -1.47 -6.87
CA ALA A 204 -16.75 -1.83 -7.46
C ALA A 204 -17.05 -3.33 -7.21
N PRO A 205 -18.33 -3.72 -7.01
CA PRO A 205 -18.70 -5.12 -6.83
C PRO A 205 -18.22 -6.01 -7.98
N VAL A 206 -17.70 -7.20 -7.65
CA VAL A 206 -17.21 -8.20 -8.61
C VAL A 206 -18.03 -9.48 -8.46
N SER A 207 -18.62 -9.95 -9.55
CA SER A 207 -19.37 -11.20 -9.55
C SER A 207 -18.48 -12.39 -9.16
N ALA A 208 -19.01 -13.28 -8.33
CA ALA A 208 -18.34 -14.51 -7.94
C ALA A 208 -18.42 -15.60 -9.02
N GLY A 209 -17.55 -16.61 -8.91
CA GLY A 209 -17.62 -17.84 -9.71
C GLY A 209 -17.04 -17.77 -11.13
N GLY A 210 -16.46 -16.63 -11.52
CA GLY A 210 -15.72 -16.49 -12.77
C GLY A 210 -14.32 -17.11 -12.64
N VAL A 211 -13.99 -18.05 -13.51
CA VAL A 211 -12.73 -18.81 -13.44
C VAL A 211 -12.04 -18.93 -14.80
N GLY A 212 -10.72 -18.81 -14.78
CA GLY A 212 -9.83 -19.16 -15.88
C GLY A 212 -9.56 -20.66 -15.95
N VAL A 213 -9.58 -21.22 -17.16
CA VAL A 213 -9.24 -22.63 -17.42
C VAL A 213 -8.11 -22.67 -18.45
N GLY A 214 -7.10 -23.49 -18.19
CA GLY A 214 -5.91 -23.66 -19.01
C GLY A 214 -4.85 -22.58 -18.81
N GLY A 215 -3.89 -22.55 -19.74
CA GLY A 215 -2.78 -21.62 -19.73
C GLY A 215 -3.15 -20.24 -20.26
N PRO A 216 -2.27 -19.23 -20.12
CA PRO A 216 -2.51 -17.89 -20.65
C PRO A 216 -2.53 -17.84 -22.18
N ASN A 217 -1.89 -18.79 -22.86
CA ASN A 217 -1.78 -18.93 -24.32
C ASN A 217 -2.59 -20.11 -24.91
N GLY A 218 -3.43 -20.76 -24.11
CA GLY A 218 -4.23 -21.92 -24.51
C GLY A 218 -5.35 -22.16 -23.50
N GLY A 219 -6.11 -21.11 -23.21
CA GLY A 219 -7.09 -21.09 -22.14
C GLY A 219 -8.43 -20.52 -22.57
N ARG A 220 -9.38 -20.52 -21.63
CA ARG A 220 -10.71 -19.91 -21.78
C ARG A 220 -11.20 -19.37 -20.43
N LEU A 221 -12.28 -18.60 -20.48
CA LEU A 221 -13.02 -18.19 -19.28
C LEU A 221 -14.36 -18.90 -19.17
N VAL A 222 -14.75 -19.23 -17.95
CA VAL A 222 -16.09 -19.69 -17.58
C VAL A 222 -16.66 -18.67 -16.59
N ASN A 223 -17.91 -18.25 -16.80
CA ASN A 223 -18.57 -17.20 -16.01
C ASN A 223 -17.73 -15.91 -15.90
N ALA A 224 -17.11 -15.52 -17.03
CA ALA A 224 -16.21 -14.37 -17.08
C ALA A 224 -16.82 -13.11 -16.47
N VAL A 225 -15.99 -12.38 -15.74
CA VAL A 225 -16.37 -11.12 -15.12
C VAL A 225 -15.76 -10.00 -15.95
N GLN A 226 -16.60 -9.09 -16.44
CA GLN A 226 -16.10 -7.85 -17.03
C GLN A 226 -15.55 -6.97 -15.91
N LEU A 227 -14.40 -6.33 -16.13
CA LEU A 227 -13.89 -5.30 -15.24
C LEU A 227 -14.98 -4.23 -15.06
N PRO A 228 -15.50 -4.04 -13.83
CA PRO A 228 -16.55 -3.06 -13.58
C PRO A 228 -16.11 -1.64 -13.97
N GLU A 229 -17.07 -0.75 -14.16
CA GLU A 229 -16.75 0.66 -14.29
C GLU A 229 -16.35 1.21 -12.92
N ASN A 230 -15.21 1.90 -12.88
CA ASN A 230 -14.75 2.56 -11.68
C ASN A 230 -13.88 3.77 -12.04
N PRO A 231 -14.49 4.90 -12.41
CA PRO A 231 -13.77 6.09 -12.87
C PRO A 231 -12.88 6.73 -11.78
N GLN A 232 -13.07 6.37 -10.51
CA GLN A 232 -12.16 6.78 -9.44
C GLN A 232 -10.83 6.02 -9.52
N LEU A 233 -10.86 4.75 -9.91
CA LEU A 233 -9.66 3.93 -9.97
C LEU A 233 -9.01 3.92 -11.35
N TYR A 234 -9.79 3.77 -12.43
CA TYR A 234 -9.22 3.55 -13.76
C TYR A 234 -10.20 3.86 -14.89
N THR A 235 -9.65 3.97 -16.10
CA THR A 235 -10.40 3.97 -17.36
C THR A 235 -10.12 2.67 -18.11
N ARG A 236 -11.15 2.06 -18.70
CA ARG A 236 -11.02 0.89 -19.57
C ARG A 236 -10.79 1.37 -21.01
N LYS A 237 -9.68 0.99 -21.63
CA LYS A 237 -9.38 1.34 -23.03
C LYS A 237 -10.34 0.66 -24.00
N HIS A 238 -10.57 -0.64 -23.81
CA HIS A 238 -11.47 -1.44 -24.64
C HIS A 238 -12.37 -2.31 -23.73
N PRO A 239 -13.57 -1.82 -23.33
CA PRO A 239 -14.46 -2.57 -22.46
C PRO A 239 -14.80 -3.98 -23.00
N ALA A 240 -14.89 -4.13 -24.33
CA ALA A 240 -15.15 -5.42 -24.99
C ALA A 240 -14.07 -6.49 -24.72
N ASN A 241 -12.84 -6.06 -24.39
CA ASN A 241 -11.69 -6.93 -24.11
C ASN A 241 -11.32 -6.93 -22.63
N ALA A 242 -12.15 -6.37 -21.75
CA ALA A 242 -11.85 -6.23 -20.33
C ALA A 242 -12.50 -7.35 -19.50
N TRP A 243 -12.40 -8.60 -19.95
CA TRP A 243 -12.96 -9.76 -19.25
C TRP A 243 -11.88 -10.57 -18.55
N GLY A 244 -12.14 -10.98 -17.31
CA GLY A 244 -11.21 -11.77 -16.52
C GLY A 244 -11.93 -12.75 -15.60
N SER A 245 -11.17 -13.47 -14.79
CA SER A 245 -11.73 -14.25 -13.69
C SER A 245 -12.08 -13.36 -12.49
N THR A 246 -12.92 -13.86 -11.58
CA THR A 246 -13.24 -13.15 -10.32
C THR A 246 -11.95 -12.83 -9.56
N HIS A 247 -10.98 -13.76 -9.54
CA HIS A 247 -9.71 -13.56 -8.86
C HIS A 247 -8.92 -12.39 -9.46
N THR A 248 -8.70 -12.40 -10.77
CA THR A 248 -7.93 -11.37 -11.47
C THR A 248 -8.58 -10.00 -11.37
N ILE A 249 -9.89 -9.90 -11.62
CA ILE A 249 -10.61 -8.63 -11.56
C ILE A 249 -10.58 -8.04 -10.15
N THR A 250 -10.76 -8.87 -9.11
CA THR A 250 -10.69 -8.41 -7.72
C THR A 250 -9.28 -7.96 -7.34
N ALA A 251 -8.25 -8.73 -7.70
CA ALA A 251 -6.87 -8.40 -7.39
C ALA A 251 -6.44 -7.10 -8.10
N LEU A 252 -6.80 -6.93 -9.37
CA LEU A 252 -6.52 -5.72 -10.14
C LEU A 252 -7.12 -4.48 -9.48
N GLN A 253 -8.41 -4.49 -9.13
CA GLN A 253 -9.06 -3.35 -8.49
C GLN A 253 -8.38 -3.00 -7.16
N ARG A 254 -8.06 -4.00 -6.33
CA ARG A 254 -7.37 -3.80 -5.06
C ARG A 254 -5.98 -3.21 -5.23
N SER A 255 -5.20 -3.69 -6.19
CA SER A 255 -3.85 -3.17 -6.45
C SER A 255 -3.89 -1.72 -6.94
N VAL A 256 -4.82 -1.37 -7.84
CA VAL A 256 -4.98 0.02 -8.31
C VAL A 256 -5.45 0.94 -7.19
N ALA A 257 -6.42 0.50 -6.37
CA ALA A 257 -6.88 1.27 -5.22
C ALA A 257 -5.76 1.51 -4.19
N ARG A 258 -4.95 0.47 -3.91
CA ARG A 258 -3.79 0.56 -3.02
C ARG A 258 -2.75 1.53 -3.59
N PHE A 259 -2.42 1.41 -4.88
CA PHE A 259 -1.52 2.32 -5.56
C PHE A 259 -1.95 3.78 -5.40
N ARG A 260 -3.22 4.10 -5.71
CA ARG A 260 -3.72 5.48 -5.59
C ARG A 260 -3.66 6.00 -4.16
N LYS A 261 -4.02 5.16 -3.19
CA LYS A 261 -3.97 5.53 -1.77
C LYS A 261 -2.55 5.78 -1.26
N GLN A 262 -1.60 4.94 -1.66
CA GLN A 262 -0.21 5.03 -1.19
C GLN A 262 0.59 6.14 -1.88
N SER A 263 0.37 6.34 -3.18
CA SER A 263 1.12 7.32 -3.98
C SER A 263 0.45 8.70 -4.04
N GLY A 264 -0.85 8.78 -3.76
CA GLY A 264 -1.64 9.98 -4.05
C GLY A 264 -1.82 10.26 -5.55
N TYR A 265 -1.46 9.32 -6.44
CA TYR A 265 -1.47 9.54 -7.88
C TYR A 265 -2.86 9.89 -8.41
N GLN A 266 -2.98 11.07 -9.02
CA GLN A 266 -4.24 11.60 -9.55
C GLN A 266 -4.35 11.49 -11.08
N GLY A 267 -3.27 11.07 -11.75
CA GLY A 267 -3.26 10.86 -13.19
C GLY A 267 -4.13 9.69 -13.64
N ALA A 268 -4.21 9.52 -14.96
CA ALA A 268 -4.96 8.44 -15.57
C ALA A 268 -4.28 7.10 -15.34
N VAL A 269 -5.05 6.11 -14.88
CA VAL A 269 -4.68 4.69 -14.90
C VAL A 269 -5.55 4.05 -15.97
N VAL A 270 -4.93 3.65 -17.08
CA VAL A 270 -5.66 3.10 -18.23
C VAL A 270 -5.42 1.60 -18.29
N ILE A 271 -6.48 0.83 -18.06
CA ILE A 271 -6.48 -0.62 -18.23
C ILE A 271 -6.75 -0.94 -19.69
N GLY A 272 -5.81 -1.63 -20.32
CA GLY A 272 -5.87 -2.12 -21.68
C GLY A 272 -6.68 -3.41 -21.81
N ASP A 273 -6.17 -4.34 -22.61
CA ASP A 273 -6.83 -5.61 -22.86
C ASP A 273 -6.58 -6.59 -21.69
N ILE A 274 -7.62 -7.35 -21.32
CA ILE A 274 -7.54 -8.45 -20.35
C ILE A 274 -7.77 -9.77 -21.06
N SER A 275 -8.96 -9.96 -21.63
CA SER A 275 -9.31 -11.05 -22.53
C SER A 275 -10.67 -10.80 -23.18
N LYS A 276 -11.00 -11.61 -24.19
CA LYS A 276 -12.36 -11.70 -24.72
C LYS A 276 -13.31 -12.26 -23.66
N ARG A 277 -14.63 -12.01 -23.81
CA ARG A 277 -15.67 -12.52 -22.90
C ARG A 277 -15.57 -14.01 -22.56
N HIS A 278 -15.13 -14.86 -23.48
CA HIS A 278 -14.99 -16.29 -23.25
C HIS A 278 -13.51 -16.74 -23.20
N GLY A 279 -12.57 -15.80 -23.13
CA GLY A 279 -11.16 -16.07 -23.29
C GLY A 279 -10.82 -16.57 -24.70
N GLY A 280 -9.89 -17.52 -24.80
CA GLY A 280 -9.49 -18.13 -26.06
C GLY A 280 -8.57 -17.25 -26.92
N ARG A 281 -8.22 -17.75 -28.11
CA ARG A 281 -7.27 -17.10 -29.03
C ARG A 281 -7.65 -15.64 -29.28
N PHE A 282 -6.69 -14.74 -29.04
CA PHE A 282 -6.93 -13.31 -29.07
C PHE A 282 -5.83 -12.57 -29.86
N TYR A 283 -5.90 -12.61 -31.19
CA TYR A 283 -4.96 -11.85 -32.02
C TYR A 283 -5.08 -10.32 -31.77
N PRO A 284 -3.97 -9.55 -31.75
CA PRO A 284 -2.58 -9.98 -31.97
C PRO A 284 -1.88 -10.59 -30.75
N HIS A 285 -2.54 -10.59 -29.59
CA HIS A 285 -2.01 -11.16 -28.36
C HIS A 285 -1.72 -12.66 -28.47
N LYS A 286 -0.55 -13.06 -27.96
CA LYS A 286 -0.16 -14.48 -27.88
C LYS A 286 -0.77 -15.14 -26.63
N SER A 287 -0.98 -14.37 -25.57
CA SER A 287 -1.64 -14.76 -24.31
C SER A 287 -3.03 -14.10 -24.19
N HIS A 288 -3.47 -13.71 -22.98
CA HIS A 288 -4.79 -13.14 -22.71
C HIS A 288 -5.96 -14.11 -22.93
N GLN A 289 -5.71 -15.42 -22.90
CA GLN A 289 -6.74 -16.40 -23.23
C GLN A 289 -7.50 -16.92 -22.01
N SER A 290 -6.93 -16.87 -20.81
CA SER A 290 -7.56 -17.35 -19.56
C SER A 290 -8.01 -16.23 -18.62
N GLY A 291 -7.96 -14.97 -19.06
CA GLY A 291 -8.45 -13.82 -18.28
C GLY A 291 -7.60 -13.45 -17.06
N ARG A 292 -6.31 -13.81 -17.08
CA ARG A 292 -5.33 -13.51 -16.02
C ARG A 292 -4.21 -12.58 -16.46
N ASP A 293 -4.17 -12.22 -17.73
CA ASP A 293 -3.23 -11.24 -18.29
C ASP A 293 -3.94 -9.89 -18.39
N VAL A 294 -3.28 -8.80 -18.02
CA VAL A 294 -3.84 -7.44 -18.03
C VAL A 294 -2.78 -6.48 -18.55
N ASP A 295 -3.09 -5.77 -19.64
CA ASP A 295 -2.27 -4.65 -20.07
C ASP A 295 -2.63 -3.41 -19.28
N ILE A 296 -1.64 -2.68 -18.77
CA ILE A 296 -1.84 -1.40 -18.09
C ILE A 296 -0.89 -0.38 -18.71
N ALA A 297 -1.44 0.72 -19.25
CA ALA A 297 -0.62 1.78 -19.81
C ALA A 297 0.30 2.38 -18.73
N LEU A 298 1.54 2.70 -19.10
CA LEU A 298 2.46 3.36 -18.19
C LEU A 298 1.92 4.74 -17.78
N PRO A 299 1.88 5.06 -16.48
CA PRO A 299 1.59 6.40 -15.98
C PRO A 299 2.36 7.51 -16.71
N GLY A 300 1.72 8.66 -16.88
CA GLY A 300 2.26 9.79 -17.64
C GLY A 300 2.00 9.71 -19.15
N SER A 301 2.34 10.77 -19.87
CA SER A 301 2.12 10.87 -21.32
C SER A 301 3.19 10.10 -22.10
N PRO A 302 2.91 9.69 -23.36
CA PRO A 302 3.95 9.23 -24.27
C PRO A 302 5.12 10.22 -24.34
N GLY A 303 6.35 9.72 -24.23
CA GLY A 303 7.57 10.54 -24.19
C GLY A 303 7.90 11.21 -22.85
N ALA A 304 6.95 11.29 -21.91
CA ALA A 304 7.14 11.82 -20.56
C ALA A 304 6.44 10.91 -19.55
N ARG A 305 6.97 9.70 -19.40
CA ARG A 305 6.46 8.70 -18.46
C ARG A 305 6.75 9.12 -17.04
N ASP A 306 5.77 8.91 -16.17
CA ASP A 306 5.90 9.11 -14.74
C ASP A 306 6.42 7.80 -14.13
N TRP A 307 7.74 7.66 -14.05
CA TRP A 307 8.38 6.44 -13.58
C TRP A 307 8.21 6.22 -12.08
N ASP A 308 8.04 7.29 -11.28
CA ASP A 308 7.78 7.18 -9.85
C ASP A 308 6.37 6.62 -9.61
N ALA A 309 5.37 7.13 -10.34
CA ALA A 309 4.03 6.54 -10.35
C ALA A 309 4.01 5.12 -10.92
N THR A 310 4.79 4.86 -11.97
CA THR A 310 4.93 3.52 -12.55
C THR A 310 5.48 2.53 -11.51
N TRP A 311 6.51 2.93 -10.76
CA TRP A 311 7.06 2.11 -9.68
C TRP A 311 6.03 1.88 -8.58
N GLY A 312 5.33 2.92 -8.13
CA GLY A 312 4.27 2.79 -7.13
C GLY A 312 3.18 1.80 -7.55
N LEU A 313 2.82 1.78 -8.84
CA LEU A 313 1.86 0.81 -9.38
C LEU A 313 2.44 -0.61 -9.39
N VAL A 314 3.68 -0.79 -9.84
CA VAL A 314 4.38 -2.09 -9.84
C VAL A 314 4.51 -2.64 -8.43
N ARG A 315 4.93 -1.81 -7.46
CA ARG A 315 5.00 -2.15 -6.03
C ARG A 315 3.66 -2.63 -5.49
N ALA A 316 2.58 -1.87 -5.72
CA ALA A 316 1.24 -2.24 -5.27
C ALA A 316 0.74 -3.57 -5.89
N LEU A 317 1.14 -3.84 -7.14
CA LEU A 317 0.88 -5.10 -7.82
C LEU A 317 1.66 -6.26 -7.19
N ILE A 318 2.96 -6.09 -6.93
CA ILE A 318 3.79 -7.12 -6.30
C ILE A 318 3.31 -7.42 -4.87
N ASP A 319 3.01 -6.38 -4.08
CA ASP A 319 2.53 -6.51 -2.68
C ASP A 319 1.15 -7.14 -2.54
N SER A 320 0.44 -7.36 -3.64
CA SER A 320 -0.78 -8.15 -3.63
C SER A 320 -0.51 -9.64 -3.40
N ASP A 321 0.73 -10.09 -3.67
CA ASP A 321 1.13 -11.50 -3.77
C ASP A 321 0.26 -12.32 -4.77
N ARG A 322 -0.47 -11.65 -5.66
CA ARG A 322 -1.31 -12.27 -6.69
C ARG A 322 -0.69 -12.23 -8.07
N VAL A 323 0.40 -11.51 -8.25
CA VAL A 323 1.11 -11.39 -9.53
C VAL A 323 2.10 -12.53 -9.69
N GLU A 324 2.04 -13.18 -10.84
CA GLU A 324 3.01 -14.20 -11.26
C GLU A 324 4.22 -13.52 -11.92
N ARG A 325 3.96 -12.61 -12.87
CA ARG A 325 4.98 -11.88 -13.66
C ARG A 325 4.43 -10.54 -14.11
N ILE A 326 5.34 -9.61 -14.39
CA ILE A 326 5.05 -8.35 -15.08
C ILE A 326 6.00 -8.29 -16.27
N PHE A 327 5.52 -8.04 -17.48
CA PHE A 327 6.39 -7.84 -18.63
C PHE A 327 6.54 -6.36 -18.95
N LEU A 328 7.79 -5.94 -19.08
CA LEU A 328 8.20 -4.59 -19.46
C LEU A 328 9.46 -4.71 -20.32
N ASP A 329 9.59 -3.91 -21.38
CA ASP A 329 10.79 -3.96 -22.20
C ASP A 329 12.03 -3.65 -21.34
N TYR A 330 13.12 -4.40 -21.55
CA TYR A 330 14.31 -4.29 -20.71
C TYR A 330 14.92 -2.88 -20.78
N GLY A 331 14.83 -2.23 -21.95
CA GLY A 331 15.31 -0.86 -22.14
C GLY A 331 14.56 0.17 -21.30
N ARG A 332 13.35 -0.17 -20.81
CA ARG A 332 12.54 0.66 -19.90
C ARG A 332 12.74 0.33 -18.43
N GLN A 333 13.34 -0.83 -18.13
CA GLN A 333 13.53 -1.26 -16.74
C GLN A 333 14.58 -0.41 -16.02
N SER A 334 15.49 0.26 -16.75
CA SER A 334 16.47 1.16 -16.13
C SER A 334 15.81 2.38 -15.49
N GLU A 335 14.85 2.99 -16.16
CA GLU A 335 14.11 4.14 -15.65
C GLU A 335 13.22 3.76 -14.47
N LEU A 336 12.60 2.57 -14.54
CA LEU A 336 11.83 2.00 -13.43
C LEU A 336 12.73 1.68 -12.23
N TYR A 337 13.92 1.12 -12.46
CA TYR A 337 14.91 0.84 -11.42
C TYR A 337 15.34 2.14 -10.73
N GLU A 338 15.68 3.19 -11.48
CA GLU A 338 16.05 4.49 -10.90
C GLU A 338 14.91 5.12 -10.10
N ALA A 339 13.65 4.97 -10.55
CA ALA A 339 12.48 5.38 -9.78
C ALA A 339 12.35 4.63 -8.46
N ALA A 340 12.54 3.32 -8.48
CA ALA A 340 12.54 2.50 -7.28
C ALA A 340 13.66 2.90 -6.30
N ARG A 341 14.85 3.19 -6.83
CA ARG A 341 15.99 3.68 -6.04
C ARG A 341 15.72 5.03 -5.39
N ARG A 342 15.04 5.96 -6.08
CA ARG A 342 14.68 7.28 -5.51
C ARG A 342 13.78 7.17 -4.28
N VAL A 343 12.92 6.15 -4.21
CA VAL A 343 12.05 5.91 -3.05
C VAL A 343 12.69 4.99 -1.99
N GLY A 344 14.00 4.72 -2.10
CA GLY A 344 14.78 4.04 -1.08
C GLY A 344 14.85 2.52 -1.19
N GLU A 345 14.41 1.93 -2.31
CA GLU A 345 14.49 0.47 -2.48
C GLU A 345 15.94 -0.03 -2.49
N SER A 346 16.20 -1.09 -1.73
CA SER A 346 17.52 -1.70 -1.68
C SER A 346 17.82 -2.46 -2.97
N THR A 347 19.09 -2.49 -3.38
CA THR A 347 19.51 -3.24 -4.57
C THR A 347 19.17 -4.73 -4.46
N GLU A 348 19.20 -5.29 -3.24
CA GLU A 348 18.82 -6.68 -2.98
C GLU A 348 17.31 -6.92 -3.15
N SER A 349 16.47 -5.94 -2.77
CA SER A 349 15.03 -5.98 -3.06
C SER A 349 14.79 -5.95 -4.57
N LEU A 350 15.43 -5.00 -5.25
CA LEU A 350 15.26 -4.81 -6.69
C LEU A 350 15.76 -5.99 -7.52
N ALA A 351 16.82 -6.68 -7.09
CA ALA A 351 17.30 -7.88 -7.78
C ALA A 351 16.28 -9.03 -7.82
N ARG A 352 15.30 -9.06 -6.88
CA ARG A 352 14.19 -10.03 -6.90
C ARG A 352 13.03 -9.58 -7.77
N GLU A 353 12.93 -8.28 -8.03
CA GLU A 353 11.74 -7.64 -8.60
C GLU A 353 11.95 -7.19 -10.03
N LEU A 354 13.14 -6.74 -10.40
CA LEU A 354 13.53 -6.26 -11.72
C LEU A 354 14.69 -7.09 -12.28
N GLN A 355 14.66 -7.35 -13.59
CA GLN A 355 15.79 -7.98 -14.27
C GLN A 355 16.96 -7.02 -14.48
N PHE A 356 16.69 -5.73 -14.63
CA PHE A 356 17.74 -4.72 -14.68
C PHE A 356 18.30 -4.47 -13.27
N PRO A 357 19.64 -4.37 -13.09
CA PRO A 357 20.69 -4.41 -14.11
C PRO A 357 21.27 -5.82 -14.41
N GLU A 358 20.81 -6.85 -13.71
CA GLU A 358 21.35 -8.23 -13.74
C GLU A 358 21.24 -8.95 -15.10
N GLY A 359 20.45 -8.43 -16.02
CA GLY A 359 20.34 -8.90 -17.40
C GLY A 359 18.96 -9.46 -17.77
N ARG A 360 18.68 -9.53 -19.07
CA ARG A 360 17.37 -9.92 -19.66
C ARG A 360 16.84 -11.31 -19.27
N TYR A 361 17.67 -12.13 -18.63
CA TYR A 361 17.33 -13.50 -18.22
C TYR A 361 17.43 -13.70 -16.71
N ALA A 362 17.68 -12.63 -15.93
CA ALA A 362 17.71 -12.72 -14.49
C ALA A 362 16.33 -13.19 -13.95
N PRO A 363 16.33 -13.98 -12.86
CA PRO A 363 15.09 -14.42 -12.23
C PRO A 363 14.49 -13.25 -11.44
N ALA A 364 13.49 -12.59 -12.01
CA ALA A 364 12.76 -11.50 -11.36
C ALA A 364 11.27 -11.51 -11.73
N ILE A 365 10.45 -10.79 -10.96
CA ILE A 365 9.00 -10.66 -11.23
C ILE A 365 8.75 -9.84 -12.50
N VAL A 366 9.44 -8.71 -12.66
CA VAL A 366 9.41 -7.88 -13.87
C VAL A 366 10.42 -8.42 -14.87
N GLN A 367 9.91 -8.90 -15.99
CA GLN A 367 10.67 -9.62 -17.01
C GLN A 367 10.65 -8.89 -18.34
N HIS A 368 11.75 -9.02 -19.07
CA HIS A 368 11.85 -8.50 -20.42
C HIS A 368 10.87 -9.20 -21.35
N GLN A 369 10.09 -8.41 -22.06
CA GLN A 369 9.45 -8.86 -23.29
C GLN A 369 9.42 -7.71 -24.30
N SER A 370 9.90 -7.98 -25.52
CA SER A 370 9.93 -6.98 -26.60
C SER A 370 8.53 -6.44 -26.90
N GLY A 371 8.43 -5.14 -27.18
CA GLY A 371 7.19 -4.43 -27.53
C GLY A 371 6.42 -3.84 -26.35
N HIS A 372 6.86 -4.09 -25.10
CA HIS A 372 6.24 -3.57 -23.89
C HIS A 372 6.90 -2.25 -23.47
N GLU A 373 6.87 -1.26 -24.37
CA GLU A 373 7.53 0.04 -24.15
C GLU A 373 6.60 1.11 -23.59
N GLU A 374 5.28 0.95 -23.79
CA GLU A 374 4.26 1.94 -23.42
C GLU A 374 3.25 1.42 -22.39
N HIS A 375 3.35 0.15 -22.04
CA HIS A 375 2.49 -0.53 -21.07
C HIS A 375 3.29 -1.60 -20.33
N ILE A 376 2.82 -1.96 -19.14
CA ILE A 376 3.16 -3.22 -18.48
C ILE A 376 2.11 -4.26 -18.83
N HIS A 377 2.54 -5.49 -19.10
CA HIS A 377 1.67 -6.65 -19.18
C HIS A 377 1.76 -7.39 -17.85
N VAL A 378 0.70 -7.39 -17.05
CA VAL A 378 0.64 -8.07 -15.76
C VAL A 378 0.00 -9.43 -15.91
N ARG A 379 0.67 -10.48 -15.44
CA ARG A 379 0.08 -11.82 -15.32
C ARG A 379 -0.20 -12.14 -13.86
N PHE A 380 -1.45 -12.48 -13.56
CA PHE A 380 -1.87 -12.95 -12.24
C PHE A 380 -1.70 -14.47 -12.10
N LYS A 381 -1.37 -14.90 -10.88
CA LYS A 381 -1.37 -16.30 -10.45
C LYS A 381 -2.77 -16.89 -10.61
N CYS A 382 -2.86 -18.22 -10.67
CA CYS A 382 -4.14 -18.91 -10.60
C CYS A 382 -4.82 -18.62 -9.24
N GLY A 383 -6.11 -18.32 -9.27
CA GLY A 383 -6.94 -18.18 -8.08
C GLY A 383 -7.15 -19.53 -7.38
N PRO A 384 -7.41 -19.53 -6.06
CA PRO A 384 -7.59 -20.75 -5.28
C PRO A 384 -8.75 -21.64 -5.79
N ASP A 385 -9.79 -21.03 -6.35
CA ASP A 385 -10.97 -21.74 -6.88
C ASP A 385 -10.85 -22.12 -8.35
N GLU A 386 -9.76 -21.74 -9.02
CA GLU A 386 -9.53 -21.97 -10.46
C GLU A 386 -8.82 -23.30 -10.71
N ARG A 387 -9.44 -24.42 -10.32
CA ARG A 387 -8.83 -25.76 -10.40
C ARG A 387 -8.32 -26.18 -11.78
N GLY A 388 -8.90 -25.63 -12.84
CA GLY A 388 -8.49 -25.88 -14.23
C GLY A 388 -7.41 -24.94 -14.75
N CYS A 389 -6.96 -23.96 -13.96
CA CYS A 389 -5.95 -22.99 -14.34
C CYS A 389 -4.56 -23.62 -14.32
N THR A 390 -3.77 -23.36 -15.36
CA THR A 390 -2.39 -23.83 -15.46
C THR A 390 -1.44 -22.69 -15.79
N GLY A 391 -0.16 -22.83 -15.43
CA GLY A 391 0.88 -21.91 -15.88
C GLY A 391 1.13 -22.02 -17.40
N VAL A 392 2.08 -21.24 -17.91
CA VAL A 392 2.66 -21.55 -19.22
C VAL A 392 3.45 -22.85 -19.06
N HIS A 393 3.01 -23.94 -19.70
CA HIS A 393 3.92 -25.06 -19.92
C HIS A 393 5.08 -24.53 -20.77
N GLY A 394 6.27 -24.47 -20.17
CA GLY A 394 7.51 -24.06 -20.83
C GLY A 394 7.87 -24.97 -21.99
#